data_AF-A0A0L8A9C3-F1
#
_entry.id   AF-A0A0L8A9C3-F1
#
_cell.length_a   1.000
_cell.length_b   1.000
_cell.length_c   1.000
_cell.angle_alpha   90.00
_cell.angle_beta   90.00
_cell.angle_gamma   90.00
#
_symmetry.space_group_name_H-M   'P 1'
#
loop_
_entity.id
_entity.type
_entity.pdbx_description
1 polymer ?
#
loop_
_entity_poly.entity_id
_entity_poly.type
_entity_poly.pdbx_seq_one_letter_code
_entity_poly.pdbx_strand_id
1 'polypeptide(L)'
;MRVTLTIALSGLLATSPAYATTLDINVEVPKLNVAEYHRPYVAVWLEGADQKVAANLSVWYQQTSNSEGHGTKWLPDLRQWWRKSGRTLQVPVDGVTGPTRPAGKHALSFNDRQPALKQLAPGNYTLVVEAVREVGGRELLKIPFTWPATAAQNGKAQGATELGQVTLAVKP
;
A
#
# COMPACT_ATOMS: atom_id res chain seq x y z
N MET A 1 63.20 -1.64 36.89
CA MET A 1 62.37 -1.84 35.67
C MET A 1 60.92 -1.60 36.03
N ARG A 2 60.26 -0.62 35.40
CA ARG A 2 58.82 -0.35 35.60
C ARG A 2 58.10 -0.79 34.32
N VAL A 3 57.21 -1.77 34.44
CA VAL A 3 56.42 -2.30 33.33
C VAL A 3 55.09 -1.54 33.31
N THR A 4 54.87 -0.75 32.26
CA THR A 4 53.58 -0.09 31.99
C THR A 4 52.71 -1.03 31.16
N LEU A 5 51.58 -1.45 31.74
CA LEU A 5 50.59 -2.33 31.12
C LEU A 5 49.48 -1.47 30.48
N THR A 6 49.50 -1.34 29.15
CA THR A 6 48.41 -0.71 28.37
C THR A 6 47.30 -1.72 28.12
N ILE A 7 46.15 -1.54 28.75
CA ILE A 7 44.93 -2.31 28.49
C ILE A 7 44.17 -1.60 27.37
N ALA A 8 44.10 -2.23 26.19
CA ALA A 8 43.26 -1.79 25.09
C ALA A 8 41.81 -2.24 25.35
N LEU A 9 40.92 -1.27 25.60
CA LEU A 9 39.49 -1.52 25.77
C LEU A 9 38.83 -1.58 24.38
N SER A 10 38.69 -2.79 23.84
CA SER A 10 37.95 -3.05 22.60
C SER A 10 36.47 -2.73 22.82
N GLY A 11 35.97 -1.69 22.16
CA GLY A 11 34.57 -1.26 22.23
C GLY A 11 33.62 -2.32 21.68
N LEU A 12 32.67 -2.76 22.51
CA LEU A 12 31.49 -3.49 22.06
C LEU A 12 30.67 -2.59 21.13
N LEU A 13 30.58 -2.95 19.86
CA LEU A 13 29.56 -2.44 18.96
C LEU A 13 28.20 -2.90 19.49
N ALA A 14 27.43 -1.97 20.06
CA ALA A 14 26.05 -2.19 20.43
C ALA A 14 25.21 -2.39 19.16
N THR A 15 24.97 -3.65 18.78
CA THR A 15 24.00 -3.99 17.75
C THR A 15 22.61 -3.77 18.34
N SER A 16 22.02 -2.59 18.10
CA SER A 16 20.61 -2.34 18.41
C SER A 16 19.76 -3.34 17.62
N PRO A 17 18.73 -3.97 18.24
CA PRO A 17 17.80 -4.81 17.50
C PRO A 17 17.10 -3.96 16.44
N ALA A 18 17.24 -4.34 15.17
CA ALA A 18 16.43 -3.77 14.10
C ALA A 18 15.00 -4.29 14.28
N TYR A 19 14.13 -3.45 14.85
CA TYR A 19 12.70 -3.71 14.82
C TYR A 19 12.23 -3.60 13.36
N ALA A 20 11.38 -4.54 12.96
CA ALA A 20 10.85 -4.56 11.60
C ALA A 20 9.76 -3.51 11.50
N THR A 21 9.99 -2.49 10.68
CA THR A 21 8.99 -1.45 10.45
C THR A 21 7.77 -2.06 9.74
N THR A 22 6.57 -1.77 10.26
CA THR A 22 5.30 -2.27 9.70
C THR A 22 4.45 -1.14 9.14
N LEU A 23 3.68 -1.46 8.11
CA LEU A 23 2.76 -0.57 7.40
C LEU A 23 1.37 -1.23 7.42
N ASP A 24 0.52 -0.76 8.32
CA ASP A 24 -0.86 -1.24 8.45
C ASP A 24 -1.81 -0.26 7.77
N ILE A 25 -2.59 -0.75 6.82
CA ILE A 25 -3.54 0.03 6.02
C ILE A 25 -4.94 -0.53 6.24
N ASN A 26 -5.91 0.33 6.49
CA ASN A 26 -7.32 -0.05 6.42
C ASN A 26 -7.97 0.69 5.26
N VAL A 27 -8.66 -0.04 4.40
CA VAL A 27 -9.44 0.53 3.31
C VAL A 27 -10.90 0.15 3.52
N GLU A 28 -11.75 1.15 3.70
CA GLU A 28 -13.20 0.97 3.76
C GLU A 28 -13.83 1.08 2.37
N VAL A 29 -14.58 0.05 1.99
CA VAL A 29 -15.47 0.06 0.83
C VAL A 29 -16.89 0.34 1.33
N PRO A 30 -17.50 1.49 1.00
CA PRO A 30 -18.79 1.87 1.54
C PRO A 30 -19.91 1.03 0.95
N LYS A 31 -20.91 0.72 1.77
CA LYS A 31 -22.18 0.17 1.28
C LYS A 31 -22.96 1.29 0.58
N LEU A 32 -23.32 1.07 -0.68
CA LEU A 32 -24.14 1.99 -1.46
C LEU A 32 -25.56 1.45 -1.57
N ASN A 33 -26.55 2.35 -1.56
CA ASN A 33 -27.94 2.00 -1.78
C ASN A 33 -28.26 2.15 -3.28
N VAL A 34 -27.96 1.10 -4.04
CA VAL A 34 -28.12 1.04 -5.50
C VAL A 34 -28.83 -0.26 -5.87
N ALA A 35 -29.52 -0.27 -7.01
CA ALA A 35 -30.26 -1.44 -7.50
C ALA A 35 -29.34 -2.62 -7.78
N GLU A 36 -28.15 -2.35 -8.34
CA GLU A 36 -27.13 -3.35 -8.62
C GLU A 36 -25.81 -2.93 -7.98
N TYR A 37 -25.27 -3.77 -7.10
CA TYR A 37 -24.04 -3.49 -6.37
C TYR A 37 -22.87 -4.24 -7.01
N HIS A 38 -22.09 -3.53 -7.84
CA HIS A 38 -20.79 -4.02 -8.30
C HIS A 38 -19.72 -3.73 -7.26
N ARG A 39 -18.86 -4.73 -7.00
CA ARG A 39 -17.71 -4.55 -6.11
C ARG A 39 -16.67 -3.70 -6.84
N PRO A 40 -16.16 -2.61 -6.23
CA PRO A 40 -15.20 -1.76 -6.91
C PRO A 40 -13.87 -2.48 -7.11
N TYR A 41 -13.18 -2.09 -8.15
CA TYR A 41 -11.75 -2.35 -8.32
C TYR A 41 -10.99 -1.35 -7.47
N VAL A 42 -9.95 -1.81 -6.79
CA VAL A 42 -9.17 -0.97 -5.88
C VAL A 42 -7.69 -1.20 -6.13
N ALA A 43 -6.93 -0.13 -6.30
CA ALA A 43 -5.48 -0.16 -6.32
C ALA A 43 -4.92 0.60 -5.11
N VAL A 44 -3.94 -0.02 -4.45
CA VAL A 44 -3.20 0.52 -3.32
C VAL A 44 -1.72 0.49 -3.68
N TRP A 45 -1.09 1.66 -3.74
CA TRP A 45 0.32 1.79 -4.09
C TRP A 45 1.00 2.92 -3.32
N LEU A 46 2.33 2.95 -3.40
CA LEU A 46 3.17 3.99 -2.82
C LEU A 46 3.74 4.87 -3.92
N GLU A 47 3.62 6.18 -3.74
CA GLU A 47 4.33 7.18 -4.53
C GLU A 47 5.53 7.71 -3.75
N GLY A 48 6.68 7.85 -4.41
CA GLY A 48 7.83 8.57 -3.86
C GLY A 48 7.59 10.09 -3.86
N ALA A 49 8.57 10.84 -3.34
CA ALA A 49 8.53 12.31 -3.33
C ALA A 49 8.42 12.94 -4.75
N ASP A 50 8.85 12.21 -5.78
CA ASP A 50 8.72 12.60 -7.20
C ASP A 50 7.37 12.20 -7.83
N GLN A 51 6.42 11.71 -7.03
CA GLN A 51 5.11 11.19 -7.45
C GLN A 51 5.18 10.00 -8.41
N LYS A 52 6.34 9.34 -8.55
CA LYS A 52 6.43 8.08 -9.28
C LYS A 52 6.04 6.91 -8.38
N VAL A 53 5.55 5.84 -8.99
CA VAL A 53 5.20 4.61 -8.26
C VAL A 53 6.49 4.00 -7.73
N ALA A 54 6.62 3.96 -6.42
CA ALA A 54 7.74 3.32 -5.72
C ALA A 54 7.45 1.82 -5.51
N ALA A 55 6.20 1.47 -5.18
CA ALA A 55 5.78 0.09 -4.98
C ALA A 55 4.27 -0.09 -5.19
N ASN A 56 3.87 -1.22 -5.76
CA ASN A 56 2.46 -1.66 -5.75
C ASN A 56 2.24 -2.56 -4.55
N LEU A 57 1.22 -2.25 -3.73
CA LEU A 57 0.94 -2.99 -2.50
C LEU A 57 -0.20 -3.97 -2.68
N SER A 58 -1.32 -3.51 -3.24
CA SER A 58 -2.45 -4.38 -3.51
C SER A 58 -3.29 -3.89 -4.68
N VAL A 59 -3.81 -4.81 -5.48
CA VAL A 59 -4.76 -4.52 -6.56
C VAL A 59 -5.89 -5.55 -6.49
N TRP A 60 -7.09 -5.09 -6.18
CA TRP A 60 -8.30 -5.89 -6.12
C TRP A 60 -9.07 -5.73 -7.42
N TYR A 61 -9.25 -6.83 -8.13
CA TYR A 61 -10.01 -6.86 -9.37
C TYR A 61 -10.66 -8.23 -9.56
N GLN A 62 -11.55 -8.36 -10.53
CA GLN A 62 -12.20 -9.64 -10.81
C GLN A 62 -11.18 -10.58 -11.46
N GLN A 63 -10.81 -11.65 -10.75
CA GLN A 63 -9.81 -12.61 -11.22
C GLN A 63 -10.39 -13.70 -12.13
N THR A 64 -11.70 -13.92 -12.08
CA THR A 64 -12.40 -14.95 -12.86
C THR A 64 -13.29 -14.32 -13.92
N SER A 65 -13.30 -14.83 -15.15
CA SER A 65 -14.28 -14.38 -16.15
C SER A 65 -15.71 -14.65 -15.69
N ASN A 66 -16.63 -13.73 -15.97
CA ASN A 66 -18.07 -13.90 -15.74
C ASN A 66 -18.84 -13.46 -17.01
N SER A 67 -20.17 -13.34 -16.90
CA SER A 67 -21.05 -12.87 -17.99
C SER A 67 -20.74 -11.45 -18.48
N GLU A 68 -20.05 -10.62 -17.68
CA GLU A 68 -19.69 -9.23 -18.00
C GLU A 68 -18.33 -9.13 -18.73
N GLY A 69 -17.56 -10.23 -18.75
CA GLY A 69 -16.34 -10.39 -19.54
C GLY A 69 -15.12 -10.84 -18.72
N HIS A 70 -13.94 -10.56 -19.27
CA HIS A 70 -12.67 -10.77 -18.59
C HIS A 70 -12.42 -9.63 -17.61
N GLY A 71 -12.17 -9.95 -16.34
CA GLY A 71 -12.01 -8.93 -15.29
C GLY A 71 -10.84 -7.95 -15.52
N THR A 72 -9.91 -8.23 -16.43
CA THR A 72 -8.86 -7.26 -16.81
C THR A 72 -9.39 -6.08 -17.63
N LYS A 73 -10.60 -6.19 -18.20
CA LYS A 73 -11.24 -5.16 -19.05
C LYS A 73 -11.35 -3.79 -18.37
N TRP A 74 -11.61 -3.76 -17.06
CA TRP A 74 -11.81 -2.50 -16.32
C TRP A 74 -10.58 -2.05 -15.51
N LEU A 75 -9.46 -2.78 -15.55
CA LEU A 75 -8.21 -2.31 -14.97
C LEU A 75 -7.74 -0.94 -15.51
N PRO A 76 -7.96 -0.60 -16.79
CA PRO A 76 -7.66 0.75 -17.31
C PRO A 76 -8.45 1.89 -16.66
N ASP A 77 -9.58 1.60 -16.01
CA ASP A 77 -10.45 2.63 -15.41
C ASP A 77 -9.92 3.16 -14.08
N LEU A 78 -9.04 2.39 -13.43
CA LEU A 78 -8.12 2.85 -12.38
C LEU A 78 -7.06 3.77 -13.01
N ARG A 79 -7.50 4.93 -13.50
CA ARG A 79 -6.79 5.75 -14.48
C ARG A 79 -5.43 6.21 -13.99
N GLN A 80 -5.30 6.59 -12.72
CA GLN A 80 -4.00 7.07 -12.21
C GLN A 80 -3.02 5.92 -12.06
N TRP A 81 -3.45 4.83 -11.41
CA TRP A 81 -2.65 3.64 -11.27
C TRP A 81 -2.27 3.03 -12.63
N TRP A 82 -3.22 2.90 -13.57
CA TRP A 82 -3.01 2.30 -14.88
C TRP A 82 -1.94 3.02 -15.69
N ARG A 83 -1.98 4.36 -15.70
CA ARG A 83 -0.99 5.18 -16.42
C ARG A 83 0.41 5.07 -15.82
N LYS A 84 0.50 4.97 -14.49
CA LYS A 84 1.77 5.00 -13.76
C LYS A 84 2.44 3.63 -13.64
N SER A 85 1.67 2.57 -13.44
CA SER A 85 2.21 1.21 -13.26
C SER A 85 1.36 0.10 -13.88
N GLY A 86 0.03 0.23 -13.88
CA GLY A 86 -0.86 -0.88 -14.25
C GLY A 86 -0.67 -1.40 -15.68
N ARG A 87 -0.54 -0.51 -16.67
CA ARG A 87 -0.46 -0.88 -18.09
C ARG A 87 0.77 -1.70 -18.49
N THR A 88 1.82 -1.71 -17.67
CA THR A 88 3.07 -2.44 -17.92
C THR A 88 3.20 -3.71 -17.06
N LEU A 89 2.28 -3.93 -16.12
CA LEU A 89 2.28 -5.11 -15.26
C LEU A 89 1.62 -6.28 -15.98
N GLN A 90 2.27 -7.45 -15.93
CA GLN A 90 1.61 -8.70 -16.27
C GLN A 90 0.84 -9.18 -15.03
N VAL A 91 -0.48 -9.13 -15.12
CA VAL A 91 -1.39 -9.60 -14.04
C VAL A 91 -1.85 -11.05 -14.31
N PRO A 92 -2.09 -11.86 -13.26
CA PRO A 92 -1.95 -11.55 -11.84
C PRO A 92 -0.48 -11.41 -11.39
N VAL A 93 -0.25 -10.50 -10.44
CA VAL A 93 1.06 -10.34 -9.78
C VAL A 93 0.97 -10.96 -8.41
N ASP A 94 1.85 -11.90 -8.12
CA ASP A 94 1.90 -12.61 -6.84
C ASP A 94 2.11 -11.63 -5.67
N GLY A 95 1.29 -11.79 -4.62
CA GLY A 95 1.34 -10.96 -3.42
C GLY A 95 0.78 -9.53 -3.58
N VAL A 96 0.52 -9.07 -4.81
CA VAL A 96 -0.09 -7.75 -5.07
C VAL A 96 -1.55 -7.90 -5.49
N THR A 97 -1.86 -8.83 -6.40
CA THR A 97 -3.21 -8.96 -6.95
C THR A 97 -4.12 -9.87 -6.11
N GLY A 98 -5.41 -9.55 -6.07
CA GLY A 98 -6.42 -10.35 -5.40
C GLY A 98 -7.84 -10.08 -5.91
N PRO A 99 -8.84 -10.85 -5.44
CA PRO A 99 -10.24 -10.67 -5.85
C PRO A 99 -10.85 -9.38 -5.31
N THR A 100 -11.89 -8.86 -5.97
CA THR A 100 -12.67 -7.72 -5.46
C THR A 100 -13.25 -8.00 -4.08
N ARG A 101 -13.26 -6.97 -3.24
CA ARG A 101 -13.72 -7.04 -1.85
C ARG A 101 -15.17 -6.56 -1.71
N PRO A 102 -15.98 -7.18 -0.82
CA PRO A 102 -17.34 -6.71 -0.53
C PRO A 102 -17.31 -5.37 0.24
N ALA A 103 -18.47 -4.74 0.43
CA ALA A 103 -18.59 -3.59 1.32
C ALA A 103 -18.12 -3.94 2.74
N GLY A 104 -17.38 -3.03 3.37
CA GLY A 104 -16.78 -3.24 4.69
C GLY A 104 -15.36 -2.69 4.78
N LYS A 105 -14.72 -2.93 5.94
CA LYS A 105 -13.35 -2.52 6.24
C LYS A 105 -12.38 -3.66 5.96
N HIS A 106 -11.35 -3.38 5.17
CA HIS A 106 -10.36 -4.36 4.74
C HIS A 106 -8.99 -3.96 5.24
N ALA A 107 -8.43 -4.75 6.14
CA ALA A 107 -7.09 -4.54 6.68
C ALA A 107 -6.03 -5.20 5.78
N LEU A 108 -4.98 -4.45 5.47
CA LEU A 108 -3.77 -4.90 4.82
C LEU A 108 -2.60 -4.60 5.78
N SER A 109 -1.70 -5.56 5.96
CA SER A 109 -0.51 -5.36 6.78
C SER A 109 0.72 -5.76 5.98
N PHE A 110 1.68 -4.85 5.96
CA PHE A 110 2.93 -5.01 5.26
C PHE A 110 4.11 -4.79 6.20
N ASN A 111 5.26 -5.39 5.91
CA ASN A 111 6.49 -5.18 6.66
C ASN A 111 7.70 -5.06 5.72
N ASP A 112 8.81 -4.60 6.28
CA ASP A 112 10.09 -4.42 5.60
C ASP A 112 10.68 -5.68 4.93
N ARG A 113 10.14 -6.88 5.21
CA ARG A 113 10.56 -8.14 4.59
C ARG A 113 9.90 -8.38 3.25
N GLN A 114 8.75 -7.77 2.99
CA GLN A 114 8.06 -7.94 1.71
C GLN A 114 8.83 -7.25 0.58
N PRO A 115 8.91 -7.86 -0.63
CA PRO A 115 9.68 -7.32 -1.74
C PRO A 115 9.32 -5.86 -2.09
N ALA A 116 8.03 -5.51 -1.98
CA ALA A 116 7.52 -4.17 -2.26
C ALA A 116 8.08 -3.09 -1.32
N LEU A 117 8.37 -3.41 -0.06
CA LEU A 117 8.87 -2.44 0.93
C LEU A 117 10.38 -2.53 1.15
N LYS A 118 10.97 -3.72 0.97
CA LYS A 118 12.40 -3.98 1.17
C LYS A 118 13.31 -3.12 0.30
N GLN A 119 12.83 -2.73 -0.88
CA GLN A 119 13.60 -1.96 -1.86
C GLN A 119 13.45 -0.44 -1.70
N LEU A 120 12.60 0.02 -0.77
CA LEU A 120 12.34 1.43 -0.58
C LEU A 120 13.50 2.11 0.15
N ALA A 121 14.05 3.16 -0.46
CA ALA A 121 15.03 4.01 0.19
C ALA A 121 14.37 4.81 1.33
N PRO A 122 15.12 5.18 2.38
CA PRO A 122 14.63 6.09 3.40
C PRO A 122 14.14 7.42 2.81
N GLY A 123 12.93 7.87 3.14
CA GLY A 123 12.37 9.13 2.63
C GLY A 123 10.88 9.34 2.85
N ASN A 124 10.36 10.35 2.17
CA ASN A 124 8.94 10.72 2.17
C ASN A 124 8.19 9.94 1.10
N TYR A 125 7.06 9.35 1.47
CA TYR A 125 6.19 8.59 0.59
C TYR A 125 4.74 9.04 0.75
N THR A 126 3.94 8.73 -0.25
CA THR A 126 2.50 8.91 -0.20
C THR A 126 1.81 7.58 -0.48
N LEU A 127 1.01 7.11 0.46
CA LEU A 127 0.07 6.03 0.21
C LEU A 127 -1.05 6.57 -0.67
N VAL A 128 -1.32 5.88 -1.78
CA VAL A 128 -2.43 6.22 -2.67
C VAL A 128 -3.37 5.03 -2.77
N VAL A 129 -4.66 5.32 -2.62
CA VAL A 129 -5.75 4.36 -2.78
C VAL A 129 -6.69 4.90 -3.84
N GLU A 130 -6.84 4.18 -4.94
CA GLU A 130 -7.79 4.51 -6.01
C GLU A 130 -8.84 3.40 -6.09
N ALA A 131 -10.11 3.80 -6.18
CA ALA A 131 -11.23 2.90 -6.40
C ALA A 131 -12.02 3.31 -7.63
N VAL A 132 -12.52 2.33 -8.36
CA VAL A 132 -13.45 2.53 -9.48
C VAL A 132 -14.50 1.43 -9.50
N ARG A 133 -15.72 1.77 -9.86
CA ARG A 133 -16.84 0.81 -9.94
C ARG A 133 -17.45 0.84 -11.33
N GLU A 134 -17.85 -0.35 -11.80
CA GLU A 134 -18.66 -0.47 -13.01
C GLU A 134 -19.98 0.30 -12.85
N VAL A 135 -20.28 1.17 -13.81
CA VAL A 135 -21.41 2.12 -13.79
C VAL A 135 -21.43 3.05 -12.55
N GLY A 136 -20.30 3.18 -11.85
CA GLY A 136 -20.17 4.02 -10.66
C GLY A 136 -19.18 5.18 -10.85
N GLY A 137 -18.64 5.64 -9.73
CA GLY A 137 -17.64 6.68 -9.69
C GLY A 137 -16.21 6.15 -9.74
N ARG A 138 -15.30 7.12 -9.66
CA ARG A 138 -13.88 6.91 -9.35
C ARG A 138 -13.51 7.83 -8.22
N GLU A 139 -12.76 7.31 -7.27
CA GLU A 139 -12.25 8.09 -6.15
C GLU A 139 -10.80 7.76 -5.88
N LEU A 140 -10.03 8.76 -5.47
CA LEU A 140 -8.62 8.62 -5.13
C LEU A 140 -8.31 9.38 -3.84
N LEU A 141 -7.69 8.69 -2.90
CA LEU A 141 -7.24 9.24 -1.63
C LEU A 141 -5.72 9.13 -1.50
N LYS A 142 -5.12 10.11 -0.82
CA LYS A 142 -3.67 10.19 -0.59
C LYS A 142 -3.38 10.41 0.90
N ILE A 143 -2.39 9.72 1.43
CA ILE A 143 -1.93 9.87 2.82
C ILE A 143 -0.39 9.93 2.83
N PRO A 144 0.22 11.08 3.16
CA PRO A 144 1.67 11.19 3.25
C PRO A 144 2.22 10.54 4.53
N PHE A 145 3.41 9.95 4.45
CA PHE A 145 4.14 9.37 5.58
C PHE A 145 5.65 9.27 5.28
N THR A 146 6.44 8.82 6.26
CA THR A 146 7.89 8.59 6.06
C THR A 146 8.23 7.11 6.24
N TRP A 147 9.19 6.61 5.46
CA TRP A 147 9.65 5.23 5.52
C TRP A 147 11.18 5.16 5.51
N PRO A 148 11.83 4.30 6.32
CA PRO A 148 11.25 3.60 7.46
C PRO A 148 10.84 4.59 8.55
N ALA A 149 9.87 4.20 9.39
CA ALA A 149 9.41 5.06 10.46
C ALA A 149 10.44 5.10 11.60
N THR A 150 10.75 6.29 12.11
CA THR A 150 11.58 6.48 13.32
C THR A 150 10.74 6.56 14.59
N ALA A 151 9.45 6.83 14.45
CA ALA A 151 8.43 6.86 15.50
C ALA A 151 7.09 6.44 14.90
N ALA A 152 6.10 6.05 15.72
CA ALA A 152 4.79 5.68 15.21
C ALA A 152 4.11 6.85 14.48
N GLN A 153 3.62 6.61 13.27
CA GLN A 153 2.93 7.59 12.43
C GLN A 153 1.53 7.09 12.09
N ASN A 154 0.55 7.98 12.15
CA ASN A 154 -0.82 7.66 11.74
C ASN A 154 -1.31 8.70 10.73
N GLY A 155 -1.98 8.23 9.69
CA GLY A 155 -2.63 9.05 8.68
C GLY A 155 -4.03 8.54 8.38
N LYS A 156 -4.91 9.45 7.94
CA LYS A 156 -6.27 9.11 7.54
C LYS A 156 -6.74 9.99 6.39
N ALA A 157 -7.56 9.43 5.53
CA ALA A 157 -8.29 10.15 4.49
C ALA A 157 -9.74 9.64 4.47
N GLN A 158 -10.69 10.52 4.17
CA GLN A 158 -12.10 10.17 4.09
C GLN A 158 -12.56 10.35 2.64
N GLY A 159 -13.07 9.28 2.04
CA GLY A 159 -13.75 9.35 0.76
C GLY A 159 -15.23 9.73 0.92
N ALA A 160 -15.81 10.19 -0.18
CA ALA A 160 -17.17 10.69 -0.28
C ALA A 160 -18.10 9.73 -1.04
N THR A 161 -17.55 8.86 -1.91
CA THR A 161 -18.36 8.09 -2.88
C THR A 161 -17.98 6.62 -2.93
N GLU A 162 -16.81 6.29 -3.49
CA GLU A 162 -16.35 4.92 -3.73
C GLU A 162 -15.47 4.40 -2.61
N LEU A 163 -14.86 5.29 -1.83
CA LEU A 163 -14.05 4.96 -0.67
C LEU A 163 -14.72 5.52 0.59
N GLY A 164 -14.66 4.76 1.68
CA GLY A 164 -14.98 5.23 3.02
C GLY A 164 -13.75 5.85 3.68
N GLN A 165 -13.54 5.55 4.95
CA GLN A 165 -12.31 5.93 5.64
C GLN A 165 -11.14 5.02 5.20
N VAL A 166 -10.03 5.64 4.81
CA VAL A 166 -8.74 4.98 4.64
C VAL A 166 -7.85 5.42 5.79
N THR A 167 -7.23 4.45 6.48
CA THR A 167 -6.24 4.73 7.53
C THR A 167 -4.91 4.08 7.21
N LEU A 168 -3.85 4.71 7.69
CA LEU A 168 -2.48 4.25 7.63
C LEU A 168 -1.87 4.35 9.03
N ALA A 169 -1.28 3.27 9.50
CA ALA A 169 -0.44 3.25 10.69
C ALA A 169 0.94 2.68 10.31
N VAL A 170 1.98 3.49 10.50
CA VAL A 170 3.38 3.10 10.29
C VAL A 170 4.02 2.94 11.65
N LYS A 171 4.57 1.77 11.93
CA LYS A 171 5.18 1.45 13.22
C LYS A 171 6.67 1.17 13.00
N PRO A 172 7.57 1.76 13.79
CA PRO A 172 9.00 1.54 13.70
C PRO A 172 9.38 0.09 14.00
#